data_AF-A0A3B8R3G8-F1
#
_entry.id   AF-A0A3B8R3G8-F1
#
_cell.length_a   1.000
_cell.length_b   1.000
_cell.length_c   1.000
_cell.angle_alpha   90.00
_cell.angle_beta   90.00
_cell.angle_gamma   90.00
#
_symmetry.space_group_name_H-M   'P 1'
#
loop_
_entity.id
_entity.type
_entity.pdbx_description
1 polymer ?
#
loop_
_entity_poly.entity_id
_entity_poly.type
_entity_poly.pdbx_seq_one_letter_code
_entity_poly.pdbx_strand_id
1 'polypeptide(L)'
;EIWLIYEQDNDWHAKKVADIADASKVPLPVDISISADDGSLWVNTWNDGMTRLFDISDPFAPKLKSETSIGEQVNMVSQSWDGKRLYYTSSLLANWDKTVSTGKDLQYFKIYDYQGGKLEHKLTIDFIAEGLGYPHQMRFGAYSLYGMTAPPQPSKFAGLE
;
A
#
# COMPACT_ATOMS: atom_id res chain seq x y z
N GLU A 1 -3.17 4.02 15.13
CA GLU A 1 -4.63 4.18 15.36
C GLU A 1 -5.28 4.61 14.06
N ILE A 2 -6.58 4.37 13.90
CA ILE A 2 -7.40 4.90 12.80
C ILE A 2 -8.33 5.96 13.38
N TRP A 3 -8.26 7.16 12.80
CA TRP A 3 -9.07 8.30 13.19
C TRP A 3 -10.00 8.69 12.05
N LEU A 4 -11.28 8.82 12.34
CA LEU A 4 -12.29 9.34 11.42
C LEU A 4 -12.42 10.84 11.65
N ILE A 5 -12.26 11.61 10.56
CA ILE A 5 -12.62 13.02 10.51
C ILE A 5 -13.96 13.12 9.79
N TYR A 6 -14.96 13.74 10.40
CA TYR A 6 -16.31 13.84 9.85
C TYR A 6 -16.94 15.19 10.18
N GLU A 7 -17.90 15.60 9.36
CA GLU A 7 -18.70 16.81 9.57
C GLU A 7 -20.06 16.44 10.17
N GLN A 8 -20.51 17.25 11.12
CA GLN A 8 -21.83 17.16 11.73
C GLN A 8 -22.26 18.56 12.16
N ASP A 9 -23.48 18.97 11.80
CA ASP A 9 -24.06 20.27 12.18
C ASP A 9 -23.22 21.51 11.78
N ASN A 10 -22.50 21.43 10.65
CA ASN A 10 -21.50 22.39 10.14
C ASN A 10 -20.20 22.49 10.95
N ASP A 11 -19.95 21.55 11.87
CA ASP A 11 -18.72 21.46 12.65
C ASP A 11 -17.91 20.20 12.28
N TRP A 12 -16.58 20.33 12.32
CA TRP A 12 -15.65 19.23 12.07
C TRP A 12 -15.27 18.51 13.35
N HIS A 13 -15.39 17.19 13.34
CA HIS A 13 -15.08 16.31 14.44
C HIS A 13 -13.98 15.31 14.07
N ALA A 14 -13.22 14.87 15.07
CA ALA A 14 -12.29 13.77 14.94
C ALA A 14 -12.57 12.74 16.03
N LYS A 15 -12.64 11.46 15.65
CA LYS A 15 -12.90 10.35 16.58
C LYS A 15 -11.95 9.20 16.29
N LYS A 16 -11.31 8.66 17.32
CA LYS A 16 -10.63 7.37 17.22
C LYS A 16 -11.68 6.27 17.00
N VAL A 17 -11.53 5.52 15.91
CA VAL A 17 -12.50 4.49 15.50
C VAL A 17 -11.93 3.08 15.51
N ALA A 18 -10.61 2.92 15.43
CA ALA A 18 -9.94 1.62 15.58
C ALA A 18 -8.46 1.73 15.94
N ASP A 19 -7.87 0.63 16.37
CA ASP A 19 -6.42 0.45 16.48
C ASP A 19 -5.88 -0.29 15.25
N ILE A 20 -4.69 0.11 14.77
CA ILE A 20 -4.06 -0.53 13.59
C ILE A 20 -3.46 -1.88 13.98
N ALA A 21 -2.74 -1.90 15.11
CA ALA A 21 -2.03 -3.05 15.66
C ALA A 21 -1.62 -2.75 17.12
N ASP A 22 -1.01 -3.72 17.80
CA ASP A 22 -0.42 -3.55 19.13
C ASP A 22 0.71 -2.50 19.10
N ALA A 23 0.44 -1.34 19.70
CA ALA A 23 1.38 -0.22 19.75
C ALA A 23 2.72 -0.57 20.43
N SER A 24 2.76 -1.57 21.33
CA SER A 24 3.99 -2.01 21.99
C SER A 24 4.98 -2.68 21.02
N LYS A 25 4.50 -3.12 19.85
CA LYS A 25 5.33 -3.66 18.75
C LYS A 25 5.86 -2.56 17.82
N VAL A 26 5.55 -1.31 18.13
CA VAL A 26 5.92 -0.10 17.37
C VAL A 26 5.56 -0.20 15.88
N PRO A 27 4.34 -0.65 15.49
CA PRO A 27 3.92 -0.73 14.10
C PRO A 27 3.80 0.69 13.53
N LEU A 28 4.79 1.16 12.77
CA LEU A 28 4.84 2.55 12.29
C LEU A 28 3.96 2.72 11.05
N PRO A 29 2.77 3.34 11.12
CA PRO A 29 1.91 3.52 9.95
C PRO A 29 2.54 4.54 8.99
N VAL A 30 2.59 4.23 7.70
CA VAL A 30 3.29 5.06 6.71
C VAL A 30 2.49 5.36 5.45
N ASP A 31 1.54 4.50 5.09
CA ASP A 31 0.67 4.73 3.93
C ASP A 31 -0.67 4.03 4.10
N ILE A 32 -1.68 4.56 3.43
CA ILE A 32 -3.04 4.03 3.39
C ILE A 32 -3.63 4.10 1.99
N SER A 33 -4.53 3.17 1.67
CA SER A 33 -5.31 3.22 0.43
C SER A 33 -6.75 2.81 0.68
N ILE A 34 -7.69 3.66 0.28
CA ILE A 34 -9.13 3.41 0.34
C ILE A 34 -9.58 2.83 -1.01
N SER A 35 -10.40 1.79 -0.99
CA SER A 35 -11.00 1.22 -2.21
C SER A 35 -11.96 2.20 -2.87
N ALA A 36 -12.15 2.09 -4.19
CA ALA A 36 -12.97 3.03 -4.96
C ALA A 36 -14.47 3.03 -4.58
N ASP A 37 -14.93 2.02 -3.84
CA ASP A 37 -16.29 1.91 -3.30
C ASP A 37 -16.40 2.39 -1.85
N ASP A 38 -15.34 2.99 -1.28
CA ASP A 38 -15.22 3.44 0.10
C ASP A 38 -15.49 2.35 1.17
N GLY A 39 -15.48 1.08 0.79
CA GLY A 39 -15.78 -0.04 1.69
C GLY A 39 -14.58 -0.64 2.41
N SER A 40 -13.37 -0.41 1.91
CA SER A 40 -12.13 -1.03 2.40
C SER A 40 -11.00 -0.02 2.57
N LEU A 41 -10.22 -0.19 3.65
CA LEU A 41 -9.03 0.60 3.95
C LEU A 41 -7.83 -0.33 4.15
N TRP A 42 -6.84 -0.19 3.28
CA TRP A 42 -5.53 -0.80 3.45
C TRP A 42 -4.64 0.12 4.26
N VAL A 43 -3.92 -0.44 5.23
CA VAL A 43 -2.97 0.27 6.09
C VAL A 43 -1.66 -0.48 6.12
N ASN A 44 -0.58 0.21 5.76
CA ASN A 44 0.77 -0.32 5.83
C ASN A 44 1.50 0.18 7.08
N THR A 45 2.21 -0.73 7.73
CA THR A 45 3.12 -0.41 8.82
C THR A 45 4.55 -0.83 8.47
N TRP A 46 5.47 0.12 8.58
CA TRP A 46 6.75 0.01 7.93
C TRP A 46 7.70 -0.97 8.58
N ASN A 47 7.85 -0.90 9.90
CA ASN A 47 8.88 -1.66 10.61
C ASN A 47 8.61 -3.17 10.70
N ASP A 48 7.34 -3.58 10.72
CA ASP A 48 6.91 -4.99 10.78
C ASP A 48 6.65 -5.58 9.38
N GLY A 49 6.68 -4.75 8.34
CA GLY A 49 6.48 -5.17 6.96
C GLY A 49 5.06 -5.68 6.68
N MET A 50 4.08 -5.22 7.45
CA MET A 50 2.70 -5.70 7.39
C MET A 50 1.78 -4.73 6.62
N THR A 51 0.92 -5.30 5.78
CA THR A 51 -0.29 -4.64 5.29
C THR A 51 -1.51 -5.20 6.03
N ARG A 52 -2.47 -4.34 6.34
CA ARG A 52 -3.70 -4.69 7.04
C ARG A 52 -4.89 -4.17 6.28
N LEU A 53 -5.90 -5.02 6.14
CA LEU A 53 -7.17 -4.67 5.52
C LEU A 53 -8.23 -4.45 6.60
N PHE A 54 -8.84 -3.28 6.57
CA PHE A 54 -10.02 -2.96 7.36
C PHE A 54 -11.25 -2.85 6.45
N ASP A 55 -12.36 -3.41 6.91
CA ASP A 55 -13.69 -3.08 6.39
C ASP A 55 -14.16 -1.81 7.09
N ILE A 56 -14.46 -0.80 6.28
CA ILE A 56 -14.88 0.54 6.69
C ILE A 56 -16.28 0.86 6.14
N SER A 57 -17.07 -0.15 5.77
CA SER A 57 -18.48 0.04 5.37
C SER A 57 -19.31 0.78 6.42
N ASP A 58 -18.94 0.66 7.69
CA ASP A 58 -19.26 1.61 8.75
C ASP A 58 -17.96 2.33 9.19
N PRO A 59 -17.76 3.61 8.80
CA PRO A 59 -16.53 4.34 9.10
C PRO A 59 -16.37 4.64 10.60
N PHE A 60 -17.45 4.56 11.40
CA PHE A 60 -17.40 4.74 12.85
C PHE A 60 -16.98 3.47 13.59
N ALA A 61 -16.98 2.31 12.93
CA ALA A 61 -16.58 1.03 13.51
C ALA A 61 -15.79 0.14 12.51
N PRO A 62 -14.58 0.56 12.06
CA PRO A 62 -13.73 -0.25 11.20
C PRO A 62 -13.41 -1.63 11.80
N LYS A 63 -13.38 -2.66 10.96
CA LYS A 63 -13.10 -4.05 11.37
C LYS A 63 -11.90 -4.61 10.62
N LEU A 64 -10.87 -5.02 11.35
CA LEU A 64 -9.73 -5.75 10.78
C LEU A 64 -10.22 -7.06 10.14
N LYS A 65 -9.93 -7.25 8.85
CA LYS A 65 -10.28 -8.45 8.08
C LYS A 65 -9.09 -9.40 7.93
N SER A 66 -7.92 -8.85 7.63
CA SER A 66 -6.73 -9.64 7.37
C SER A 66 -5.45 -8.83 7.59
N GLU A 67 -4.38 -9.56 7.88
CA GLU A 67 -3.01 -9.03 7.94
C GLU A 67 -2.14 -9.88 7.02
N THR A 68 -1.17 -9.28 6.33
CA THR A 68 -0.26 -10.00 5.43
C THR A 68 1.12 -9.38 5.50
N SER A 69 2.15 -10.23 5.66
CA SER A 69 3.54 -9.77 5.61
C SER A 69 3.97 -9.63 4.15
N ILE A 70 4.32 -8.42 3.76
CA ILE A 70 4.72 -8.09 2.39
C ILE A 70 6.24 -8.19 2.22
N GLY A 71 7.02 -7.86 3.25
CA GLY A 71 8.48 -7.97 3.22
C GLY A 71 9.12 -7.71 4.57
N GLU A 72 10.42 -7.39 4.58
CA GLU A 72 11.08 -6.90 5.81
C GLU A 72 10.51 -5.56 6.26
N GLN A 73 10.23 -4.71 5.29
CA GLN A 73 9.58 -3.44 5.46
C GLN A 73 8.60 -3.24 4.32
N VAL A 74 7.57 -2.42 4.54
CA VAL A 74 6.63 -2.02 3.49
C VAL A 74 6.32 -0.55 3.67
N ASN A 75 6.25 0.22 2.59
CA ASN A 75 5.81 1.59 2.65
C ASN A 75 4.52 1.79 1.88
N MET A 76 4.61 2.09 0.59
CA MET A 76 3.44 2.53 -0.16
C MET A 76 2.55 1.34 -0.52
N VAL A 77 1.24 1.57 -0.56
CA VAL A 77 0.23 0.71 -1.14
C VAL A 77 -0.56 1.50 -2.18
N SER A 78 -0.79 0.89 -3.33
CA SER A 78 -1.70 1.43 -4.34
C SER A 78 -2.58 0.31 -4.87
N GLN A 79 -3.79 0.65 -5.28
CA GLN A 79 -4.79 -0.29 -5.79
C GLN A 79 -5.08 -0.01 -7.26
N SER A 80 -5.38 -1.05 -8.03
CA SER A 80 -6.06 -0.83 -9.32
C SER A 80 -7.47 -0.30 -9.10
N TRP A 81 -8.00 0.44 -10.08
CA TRP A 81 -9.34 1.05 -9.98
C TRP A 81 -10.46 0.04 -9.72
N ASP A 82 -10.33 -1.17 -10.26
CA ASP A 82 -11.28 -2.27 -10.05
C ASP A 82 -11.11 -2.99 -8.70
N GLY A 83 -10.15 -2.57 -7.86
CA GLY A 83 -9.86 -3.16 -6.55
C GLY A 83 -9.25 -4.56 -6.60
N LYS A 84 -8.94 -5.10 -7.79
CA LYS A 84 -8.50 -6.49 -7.95
C LYS A 84 -6.99 -6.68 -7.83
N ARG A 85 -6.20 -5.61 -7.84
CA ARG A 85 -4.73 -5.67 -7.73
C ARG A 85 -4.23 -4.67 -6.71
N LEU A 86 -3.24 -5.11 -5.96
CA LEU A 86 -2.49 -4.27 -5.03
C LEU A 86 -1.01 -4.25 -5.39
N TYR A 87 -0.44 -3.07 -5.25
CA TYR A 87 0.96 -2.79 -5.55
C TYR A 87 1.63 -2.27 -4.29
N TYR A 88 2.82 -2.78 -4.02
CA TYR A 88 3.59 -2.41 -2.83
C TYR A 88 5.01 -2.03 -3.17
N THR A 89 5.51 -0.99 -2.51
CA THR A 89 6.93 -0.63 -2.48
C THR A 89 7.40 -0.54 -1.04
N SER A 90 8.71 -0.64 -0.84
CA SER A 90 9.31 -0.87 0.47
C SER A 90 9.93 0.36 1.12
N SER A 91 10.48 1.31 0.36
CA SER A 91 11.34 2.37 0.92
C SER A 91 10.53 3.46 1.60
N LEU A 92 10.95 3.88 2.79
CA LEU A 92 10.43 5.04 3.50
C LEU A 92 11.32 6.27 3.30
N LEU A 93 12.54 6.22 3.84
CA LEU A 93 13.57 7.23 3.72
C LEU A 93 14.91 6.50 3.77
N ALA A 94 15.86 6.88 2.89
CA ALA A 94 17.11 6.13 2.71
C ALA A 94 17.88 5.86 4.01
N ASN A 95 17.90 6.81 4.95
CA ASN A 95 18.61 6.67 6.24
C ASN A 95 17.82 5.88 7.30
N TRP A 96 16.55 5.58 7.05
CA TRP A 96 15.69 4.82 7.95
C TRP A 96 15.48 3.39 7.45
N ASP A 97 15.58 3.19 6.13
CA ASP A 97 15.42 1.89 5.50
C ASP A 97 16.35 0.84 6.11
N LYS A 98 15.79 -0.35 6.33
CA LYS A 98 16.54 -1.53 6.73
C LYS A 98 17.56 -1.85 5.65
N THR A 99 18.77 -2.19 6.08
CA THR A 99 19.90 -2.53 5.21
C THR A 99 20.22 -4.02 5.20
N VAL A 100 19.58 -4.80 6.07
CA VAL A 100 19.80 -6.24 6.23
C VAL A 100 18.46 -6.96 6.21
N SER A 101 18.40 -8.05 5.45
CA SER A 101 17.24 -8.96 5.41
C SER A 101 17.34 -10.05 6.48
N THR A 102 16.20 -10.45 7.05
CA THR A 102 16.05 -11.62 7.93
C THR A 102 15.49 -12.84 7.19
N GLY A 103 15.52 -12.81 5.84
CA GLY A 103 14.97 -13.83 4.96
C GLY A 103 13.75 -13.38 4.17
N LYS A 104 13.29 -12.13 4.33
CA LYS A 104 12.24 -11.52 3.48
C LYS A 104 12.83 -10.48 2.54
N ASP A 105 12.06 -10.10 1.52
CA ASP A 105 12.48 -9.09 0.55
C ASP A 105 12.66 -7.72 1.23
N LEU A 106 13.73 -7.00 0.85
CA LEU A 106 14.15 -5.76 1.50
C LEU A 106 13.74 -4.50 0.72
N GLN A 107 14.23 -4.36 -0.52
CA GLN A 107 13.82 -3.30 -1.43
C GLN A 107 13.17 -3.89 -2.68
N TYR A 108 11.88 -3.61 -2.86
CA TYR A 108 11.10 -4.29 -3.88
C TYR A 108 9.95 -3.44 -4.42
N PHE A 109 9.48 -3.85 -5.60
CA PHE A 109 8.13 -3.60 -6.06
C PHE A 109 7.40 -4.95 -6.17
N LYS A 110 6.21 -5.05 -5.57
CA LYS A 110 5.39 -6.27 -5.61
C LYS A 110 4.00 -6.03 -6.15
N ILE A 111 3.49 -7.03 -6.86
CA ILE A 111 2.11 -7.07 -7.34
C ILE A 111 1.40 -8.26 -6.71
N TYR A 112 0.19 -8.01 -6.21
CA TYR A 112 -0.72 -9.03 -5.71
C TYR A 112 -2.05 -8.91 -6.43
N ASP A 113 -2.68 -10.04 -6.75
CA ASP A 113 -4.12 -10.07 -7.00
C ASP A 113 -4.85 -10.11 -5.65
N TYR A 114 -6.01 -9.47 -5.58
CA TYR A 114 -6.88 -9.50 -4.42
C TYR A 114 -8.22 -10.11 -4.80
N GLN A 115 -8.47 -11.32 -4.28
CA GLN A 115 -9.71 -12.07 -4.52
C GLN A 115 -10.14 -12.81 -3.26
N GLY A 116 -11.44 -12.78 -2.96
CA GLY A 116 -12.00 -13.54 -1.83
C GLY A 116 -11.39 -13.19 -0.47
N GLY A 117 -10.96 -11.93 -0.27
CA GLY A 117 -10.35 -11.50 0.99
C GLY A 117 -8.87 -11.86 1.15
N LYS A 118 -8.20 -12.34 0.10
CA LYS A 118 -6.81 -12.79 0.16
C LYS A 118 -5.95 -12.09 -0.89
N LEU A 119 -4.71 -11.83 -0.51
CA LEU A 119 -3.65 -11.38 -1.41
C LEU A 119 -2.93 -12.60 -1.99
N GLU A 120 -2.91 -12.70 -3.31
CA GLU A 120 -2.14 -13.69 -4.06
C GLU A 120 -0.97 -13.02 -4.75
N HIS A 121 0.25 -13.35 -4.33
CA HIS A 121 1.47 -12.81 -4.93
C HIS A 121 1.58 -13.19 -6.41
N LYS A 122 1.92 -12.21 -7.27
CA LYS A 122 2.10 -12.43 -8.71
C LYS A 122 3.51 -12.11 -9.19
N LEU A 123 4.11 -11.05 -8.66
CA LEU A 123 5.41 -10.57 -9.12
C LEU A 123 6.16 -9.88 -7.99
N THR A 124 7.48 -10.08 -7.96
CA THR A 124 8.44 -9.26 -7.22
C THR A 124 9.48 -8.76 -8.22
N ILE A 125 9.79 -7.47 -8.16
CA ILE A 125 11.01 -6.89 -8.73
C ILE A 125 11.91 -6.56 -7.53
N ASP A 126 13.10 -7.17 -7.46
CA ASP A 126 14.10 -6.88 -6.44
C ASP A 126 14.93 -5.67 -6.88
N PHE A 127 14.74 -4.53 -6.21
CA PHE A 127 15.40 -3.28 -6.60
C PHE A 127 16.89 -3.27 -6.28
N ILE A 128 17.36 -4.09 -5.34
CA ILE A 128 18.78 -4.22 -5.02
C ILE A 128 19.46 -5.04 -6.10
N ALA A 129 18.87 -6.20 -6.44
CA ALA A 129 19.41 -7.08 -7.48
C ALA A 129 19.47 -6.39 -8.85
N GLU A 130 18.45 -5.59 -9.17
CA GLU A 130 18.35 -4.86 -10.45
C GLU A 130 19.09 -3.51 -10.44
N GLY A 131 19.69 -3.09 -9.31
CA GLY A 131 20.39 -1.80 -9.22
C GLY A 131 19.49 -0.57 -9.40
N LEU A 132 18.20 -0.70 -9.08
CA LEU A 132 17.16 0.33 -9.31
C LEU A 132 16.99 1.32 -8.14
N GLY A 133 17.74 1.14 -7.06
CA GLY A 133 17.69 2.02 -5.89
C GLY A 133 16.55 1.70 -4.92
N TYR A 134 15.83 2.71 -4.45
CA TYR A 134 14.85 2.59 -3.35
C TYR A 134 13.44 2.96 -3.83
N PRO A 135 12.54 1.98 -4.01
CA PRO A 135 11.21 2.24 -4.57
C PRO A 135 10.28 2.90 -3.54
N HIS A 136 9.65 4.00 -3.93
CA HIS A 136 8.74 4.77 -3.07
C HIS A 136 7.37 4.97 -3.73
N GLN A 137 7.06 6.14 -4.29
CA GLN A 137 5.74 6.43 -4.84
C GLN A 137 5.47 5.69 -6.15
N MET A 138 4.31 5.07 -6.25
CA MET A 138 3.77 4.49 -7.49
C MET A 138 2.70 5.41 -8.07
N ARG A 139 2.71 5.62 -9.40
CA ARG A 139 1.67 6.38 -10.10
C ARG A 139 1.15 5.58 -11.28
N PHE A 140 -0.04 5.01 -11.11
CA PHE A 140 -0.75 4.31 -12.18
C PHE A 140 -1.72 5.27 -12.84
N GLY A 141 -1.26 5.98 -13.88
CA GLY A 141 -2.13 6.81 -14.70
C GLY A 141 -2.99 5.93 -15.61
N ALA A 142 -4.24 6.35 -15.85
CA ALA A 142 -5.01 5.87 -16.99
C ALA A 142 -5.35 7.07 -17.86
N TYR A 143 -4.78 7.15 -19.06
CA TYR A 143 -5.07 8.21 -20.03
C TYR A 143 -6.57 8.33 -20.31
N SER A 144 -7.30 7.21 -20.26
CA SER A 144 -8.75 7.15 -20.41
C SER A 144 -9.52 7.93 -19.35
N LEU A 145 -9.01 8.07 -18.13
CA LEU A 145 -9.65 8.87 -17.06
C LEU A 145 -9.61 10.37 -17.37
N TYR A 146 -8.68 10.81 -18.22
CA TYR A 146 -8.50 12.21 -18.60
C TYR A 146 -9.00 12.51 -20.02
N GLY A 147 -9.72 11.59 -20.65
CA GLY A 147 -10.13 11.73 -22.06
C GLY A 147 -8.95 11.80 -23.04
N MET A 148 -7.77 11.34 -22.61
CA MET A 148 -6.56 11.35 -23.40
C MET A 148 -6.32 9.99 -24.04
N THR A 149 -5.79 10.00 -25.25
CA THR A 149 -5.25 8.78 -25.87
C THR A 149 -3.91 8.46 -25.24
N ALA A 150 -3.66 7.19 -24.92
CA ALA A 150 -2.34 6.76 -24.49
C ALA A 150 -1.32 7.08 -25.60
N PRO A 151 -0.14 7.64 -25.26
CA PRO A 151 0.92 7.84 -26.24
C PRO A 151 1.33 6.48 -26.83
N PRO A 152 1.79 6.47 -28.10
CA PRO A 152 2.28 5.25 -28.71
C PRO A 152 3.36 4.63 -27.83
N GLN A 153 3.22 3.33 -27.53
CA GLN A 153 4.19 2.58 -26.74
C GLN A 153 5.56 2.65 -27.45
N PRO A 154 6.62 3.15 -26.79
CA PRO A 154 7.93 3.17 -27.40
C PRO A 154 8.38 1.73 -27.71
N SER A 155 9.00 1.53 -28.87
CA SER A 155 9.52 0.22 -29.30
C SER A 155 10.69 -0.29 -28.45
N LYS A 156 11.17 0.54 -27.51
CA LYS A 156 12.19 0.21 -26.54
C LYS A 156 11.72 0.66 -25.17
N PHE A 157 11.51 -0.29 -24.27
CA PHE A 157 11.60 0.02 -22.85
C PHE A 157 13.06 0.37 -22.57
N ALA A 158 13.31 1.29 -21.63
CA ALA A 158 14.60 1.33 -20.95
C ALA A 158 14.71 0.03 -20.14
N GLY A 159 15.04 -1.06 -20.83
CA GLY A 159 15.46 -2.30 -20.22
C GLY A 159 16.91 -2.14 -19.79
N LEU A 160 17.22 -2.68 -18.61
CA LEU A 160 18.58 -2.95 -18.18
C LEU A 160 19.22 -3.89 -19.21
N GLU A 161 20.33 -3.45 -19.82
CA GLU A 161 21.32 -4.35 -20.41
C GLU A 161 22.19 -4.96 -19.29
#